data_AF-A0A3C1P487-F1
#
_entry.id   AF-A0A3C1P487-F1
#
_cell.length_a   1.000
_cell.length_b   1.000
_cell.length_c   1.000
_cell.angle_alpha   90.00
_cell.angle_beta   90.00
_cell.angle_gamma   90.00
#
_symmetry.space_group_name_H-M   'P 1'
#
loop_
_entity.id
_entity.type
_entity.pdbx_description
1 polymer ?
#
loop_
_entity_poly.entity_id
_entity_poly.type
_entity_poly.pdbx_seq_one_letter_code
_entity_poly.pdbx_strand_id
1 'polypeptide(L)'
;AEAFAFATRLTRLTRQLTGGDPDIAYARALEAAPDWSGGTRIGRALATFLDDHGRRGLARGAVLVIVSDGWEIEDPSLVGTSMQRLSRLAHHIIWVNPRTAASSYQPLVGGMAAALPYVDTLVSGHSVRALEEVMQAISSATERSPARERKSA
;
A
#
# COMPACT_ATOMS: atom_id res chain seq x y z
N ALA A 1 5.61 9.71 -9.87
CA ALA A 1 5.18 8.71 -8.87
C ALA A 1 5.57 7.32 -9.36
N GLU A 2 5.62 6.35 -8.47
CA GLU A 2 5.91 4.94 -8.78
C GLU A 2 4.69 4.09 -8.46
N ALA A 3 4.43 3.07 -9.27
CA ALA A 3 3.24 2.24 -9.14
C ALA A 3 3.59 0.75 -9.23
N PHE A 4 2.95 -0.03 -8.37
CA PHE A 4 3.13 -1.48 -8.28
C PHE A 4 1.77 -2.14 -8.12
N ALA A 5 1.59 -3.31 -8.72
CA ALA A 5 0.52 -4.23 -8.39
C ALA A 5 1.09 -5.40 -7.60
N PHE A 6 0.32 -5.90 -6.63
CA PHE A 6 0.67 -7.11 -5.90
C PHE A 6 -0.54 -8.03 -5.77
N ALA A 7 -0.30 -9.32 -6.04
CA ALA A 7 -1.19 -10.42 -5.75
C ALA A 7 -0.34 -11.60 -5.24
N THR A 8 -0.01 -12.57 -6.10
CA THR A 8 0.92 -13.65 -5.75
C THR A 8 2.39 -13.28 -5.96
N ARG A 9 2.65 -12.23 -6.77
CA ARG A 9 3.95 -11.56 -6.94
C ARG A 9 3.81 -10.04 -6.91
N LEU A 10 4.95 -9.34 -6.80
CA LEU A 10 5.04 -7.89 -6.97
C LEU A 10 5.42 -7.55 -8.42
N THR A 11 4.65 -6.70 -9.08
CA THR A 11 4.92 -6.24 -10.46
C THR A 11 4.99 -4.71 -10.47
N ARG A 12 6.11 -4.13 -10.94
CA ARG A 12 6.22 -2.68 -11.13
C ARG A 12 5.50 -2.26 -12.40
N LEU A 13 4.55 -1.34 -12.29
CA LEU A 13 3.67 -0.87 -13.36
C LEU A 13 3.93 0.58 -13.78
N THR A 14 4.91 1.25 -13.18
CA THR A 14 5.18 2.68 -13.44
C THR A 14 5.25 3.00 -14.93
N ARG A 15 5.97 2.20 -15.74
CA ARG A 15 6.08 2.45 -17.19
C ARG A 15 4.76 2.23 -17.93
N GLN A 16 4.00 1.22 -17.55
CA GLN A 16 2.72 0.86 -18.16
C GLN A 16 1.66 1.93 -17.91
N LEU A 17 1.74 2.59 -16.74
CA LEU A 17 0.85 3.66 -16.32
C LEU A 17 1.34 5.07 -16.69
N THR A 18 2.52 5.21 -17.31
CA THR A 18 3.06 6.52 -17.68
C THR A 18 2.55 6.95 -19.05
N GLY A 19 1.78 8.04 -19.09
CA GLY A 19 1.34 8.75 -20.29
C GLY A 19 0.21 8.06 -21.06
N GLY A 20 -0.44 8.83 -21.94
CA GLY A 20 -1.44 8.33 -22.88
C GLY A 20 -2.87 8.19 -22.33
N ASP A 21 -3.70 7.50 -23.11
CA ASP A 21 -5.10 7.20 -22.84
C ASP A 21 -5.24 6.25 -21.64
N PRO A 22 -6.13 6.54 -20.65
CA PRO A 22 -6.35 5.69 -19.48
C PRO A 22 -6.71 4.25 -19.79
N ASP A 23 -7.50 4.00 -20.84
CA ASP A 23 -7.93 2.64 -21.21
C ASP A 23 -6.74 1.83 -21.74
N ILE A 24 -5.84 2.48 -22.49
CA ILE A 24 -4.60 1.87 -22.97
C ILE A 24 -3.66 1.57 -21.80
N ALA A 25 -3.50 2.50 -20.87
CA ALA A 25 -2.67 2.31 -19.67
C ALA A 25 -3.20 1.15 -18.81
N TYR A 26 -4.53 1.08 -18.65
CA TYR A 26 -5.20 0.00 -17.93
C TYR A 26 -5.00 -1.36 -18.60
N ALA A 27 -5.18 -1.45 -19.93
CA ALA A 27 -4.96 -2.68 -20.68
C ALA A 27 -3.51 -3.20 -20.53
N ARG A 28 -2.51 -2.32 -20.62
CA ARG A 28 -1.09 -2.67 -20.41
C ARG A 28 -0.80 -3.15 -18.98
N ALA A 29 -1.47 -2.54 -17.99
CA ALA A 29 -1.33 -2.93 -16.60
C ALA A 29 -1.90 -4.35 -16.35
N LEU A 30 -3.07 -4.65 -16.92
CA LEU A 30 -3.70 -5.97 -16.84
C LEU A 30 -2.82 -7.06 -17.49
N GLU A 31 -2.25 -6.78 -18.65
CA GLU A 31 -1.35 -7.72 -19.34
C GLU A 31 -0.09 -8.02 -18.51
N ALA A 32 0.45 -7.02 -17.81
CA ALA A 32 1.65 -7.18 -16.98
C ALA A 32 1.38 -7.93 -15.66
N ALA A 33 0.16 -7.86 -15.12
CA ALA A 33 -0.22 -8.43 -13.82
C ALA A 33 -1.43 -9.40 -13.92
N PRO A 34 -1.28 -10.56 -14.59
CA PRO A 34 -2.35 -11.54 -14.77
C PRO A 34 -2.74 -12.33 -13.52
N ASP A 35 -1.98 -12.27 -12.42
CA ASP A 35 -2.11 -13.16 -11.26
C ASP A 35 -3.11 -12.71 -10.19
N TRP A 36 -4.10 -11.89 -10.56
CA TRP A 36 -5.06 -11.26 -9.66
C TRP A 36 -6.00 -12.23 -8.94
N SER A 37 -6.18 -13.46 -9.43
CA SER A 37 -7.13 -14.44 -8.88
C SER A 37 -6.51 -15.50 -7.95
N GLY A 38 -5.19 -15.45 -7.69
CA GLY A 38 -4.46 -16.48 -6.92
C GLY A 38 -4.42 -16.27 -5.40
N GLY A 39 -5.13 -15.25 -4.90
CA GLY A 39 -4.97 -14.73 -3.53
C GLY A 39 -3.83 -13.72 -3.43
N THR A 40 -3.71 -13.10 -2.25
CA THR A 40 -2.79 -11.98 -2.04
C THR A 40 -1.73 -12.34 -1.00
N ARG A 41 -0.46 -12.34 -1.43
CA ARG A 41 0.73 -12.55 -0.59
C ARG A 41 1.36 -11.20 -0.24
N ILE A 42 0.66 -10.44 0.60
CA ILE A 42 1.04 -9.08 1.02
C ILE A 42 2.43 -9.07 1.63
N GLY A 43 2.70 -9.99 2.56
CA GLY A 43 3.98 -10.06 3.27
C GLY A 43 5.16 -10.22 2.31
N ARG A 44 5.05 -11.15 1.35
CA ARG A 44 6.09 -11.35 0.31
C ARG A 44 6.22 -10.15 -0.62
N ALA A 45 5.10 -9.54 -1.01
CA ALA A 45 5.12 -8.37 -1.89
C ALA A 45 5.83 -7.18 -1.23
N LEU A 46 5.53 -6.90 0.05
CA LEU A 46 6.18 -5.83 0.82
C LEU A 46 7.66 -6.13 1.07
N ALA A 47 8.01 -7.37 1.39
CA ALA A 47 9.42 -7.79 1.55
C ALA A 47 10.21 -7.61 0.24
N THR A 48 9.65 -8.06 -0.88
CA THR A 48 10.24 -7.89 -2.22
C THR A 48 10.40 -6.42 -2.56
N PHE A 49 9.39 -5.59 -2.30
CA PHE A 49 9.47 -4.15 -2.49
C PHE A 49 10.60 -3.53 -1.66
N LEU A 50 10.70 -3.87 -0.37
CA LEU A 50 11.76 -3.37 0.50
C LEU A 50 13.16 -3.74 -0.01
N ASP A 51 13.35 -4.98 -0.42
CA ASP A 51 14.66 -5.50 -0.78
C ASP A 51 15.12 -5.02 -2.16
N ASP A 52 14.21 -4.95 -3.15
CA ASP A 52 14.55 -4.61 -4.54
C ASP A 52 14.44 -3.11 -4.86
N HIS A 53 13.56 -2.40 -4.14
CA HIS A 53 13.20 -1.01 -4.42
C HIS A 53 13.44 -0.09 -3.21
N GLY A 54 13.06 -0.54 -2.01
CA GLY A 54 13.18 0.23 -0.77
C GLY A 54 14.63 0.56 -0.44
N ARG A 55 15.55 -0.42 -0.54
CA ARG A 55 17.00 -0.20 -0.35
C ARG A 55 17.61 0.75 -1.39
N ARG A 56 17.03 0.82 -2.59
CA ARG A 56 17.46 1.75 -3.65
C ARG A 56 16.92 3.17 -3.46
N GLY A 57 16.24 3.44 -2.34
CA GLY A 57 15.78 4.76 -1.93
C GLY A 57 14.32 5.05 -2.22
N LEU A 58 13.60 4.20 -2.96
CA LEU A 58 12.22 4.47 -3.36
C LEU A 58 11.25 4.58 -2.18
N ALA A 59 11.52 3.86 -1.09
CA ALA A 59 10.69 3.94 0.12
C ALA A 59 11.09 5.13 1.02
N ARG A 60 12.32 5.64 0.91
CA ARG A 60 12.86 6.59 1.89
C ARG A 60 12.22 7.96 1.70
N GLY A 61 11.56 8.47 2.73
CA GLY A 61 10.87 9.77 2.68
C GLY A 61 9.64 9.79 1.78
N ALA A 62 9.20 8.64 1.26
CA ALA A 62 8.04 8.57 0.39
C ALA A 62 6.74 8.55 1.20
N VAL A 63 5.67 9.10 0.61
CA VAL A 63 4.30 8.81 1.01
C VAL A 63 3.90 7.52 0.31
N LEU A 64 3.71 6.44 1.08
CA LEU A 64 3.29 5.14 0.56
C LEU A 64 1.77 5.02 0.66
N VAL A 65 1.12 4.73 -0.46
CA VAL A 65 -0.32 4.45 -0.53
C VAL A 65 -0.50 2.98 -0.86
N ILE A 66 -1.05 2.21 0.09
CA ILE A 66 -1.32 0.78 -0.04
C ILE A 66 -2.83 0.61 -0.18
N VAL A 67 -3.28 0.08 -1.32
CA VAL A 67 -4.70 -0.22 -1.56
C VAL A 67 -4.91 -1.72 -1.42
N SER A 68 -5.57 -2.15 -0.35
CA SER A 68 -5.82 -3.56 -0.06
C SER A 68 -6.86 -3.72 1.05
N ASP A 69 -7.64 -4.80 1.00
CA ASP A 69 -8.51 -5.17 2.12
C ASP A 69 -7.77 -5.88 3.27
N GLY A 70 -6.47 -6.19 3.06
CA GLY A 70 -5.58 -6.79 4.05
C GLY A 70 -5.72 -8.31 4.19
N TRP A 71 -6.34 -8.97 3.22
CA TRP A 71 -6.39 -10.43 3.16
C TRP A 71 -5.02 -11.02 2.79
N GLU A 72 -4.38 -11.68 3.75
CA GLU A 72 -3.11 -12.40 3.57
C GLU A 72 -3.39 -13.91 3.55
N ILE A 73 -2.83 -14.62 2.57
CA ILE A 73 -3.03 -16.07 2.43
C ILE A 73 -1.91 -16.90 3.09
N GLU A 74 -0.77 -16.28 3.41
CA GLU A 74 0.35 -16.90 4.14
C GLU A 74 0.39 -16.42 5.60
N ASP A 75 1.52 -16.63 6.29
CA ASP A 75 1.72 -16.16 7.67
C ASP A 75 1.72 -14.61 7.74
N PRO A 76 0.78 -14.00 8.47
CA PRO A 76 0.72 -12.54 8.64
C PRO A 76 1.93 -11.92 9.36
N SER A 77 2.76 -12.70 10.05
CA SER A 77 3.95 -12.20 10.74
C SER A 77 4.91 -11.46 9.79
N LEU A 78 4.98 -11.90 8.53
CA LEU A 78 5.80 -11.26 7.50
C LEU A 78 5.24 -9.90 7.08
N VAL A 79 3.92 -9.73 7.10
CA VAL A 79 3.27 -8.42 6.85
C VAL A 79 3.70 -7.45 7.94
N GLY A 80 3.57 -7.83 9.22
CA GLY A 80 3.97 -6.97 10.35
C GLY A 80 5.45 -6.59 10.31
N THR A 81 6.33 -7.57 10.06
CA THR A 81 7.78 -7.34 9.95
C THR A 81 8.12 -6.38 8.80
N SER A 82 7.49 -6.56 7.64
CA SER A 82 7.72 -5.70 6.47
C SER A 82 7.18 -4.29 6.69
N MET A 83 5.98 -4.16 7.27
CA MET A 83 5.38 -2.87 7.61
C MET A 83 6.18 -2.12 8.67
N GLN A 84 6.72 -2.80 9.67
CA GLN A 84 7.63 -2.20 10.64
C GLN A 84 8.85 -1.60 9.96
N ARG A 85 9.49 -2.35 9.04
CA ARG A 85 10.63 -1.86 8.25
C ARG A 85 10.25 -0.65 7.39
N LEU A 86 9.10 -0.72 6.71
CA LEU A 86 8.60 0.39 5.90
C LEU A 86 8.34 1.64 6.72
N SER A 87 7.74 1.54 7.91
CA SER A 87 7.42 2.70 8.77
C SER A 87 8.65 3.49 9.22
N ARG A 88 9.84 2.86 9.20
CA ARG A 88 11.12 3.50 9.50
C ARG A 88 11.76 4.20 8.30
N LEU A 89 11.33 3.85 7.09
CA LEU A 89 11.87 4.39 5.82
C LEU A 89 10.94 5.45 5.23
N ALA A 90 9.65 5.12 5.16
CA ALA A 90 8.61 5.97 4.63
C ALA A 90 8.44 7.24 5.47
N HIS A 91 8.06 8.31 4.79
CA HIS A 91 7.61 9.53 5.48
C HIS A 91 6.24 9.30 6.11
N HIS A 92 5.32 8.68 5.36
CA HIS A 92 3.95 8.46 5.79
C HIS A 92 3.35 7.25 5.05
N ILE A 93 2.61 6.39 5.77
CA ILE A 93 1.95 5.22 5.19
C ILE A 93 0.43 5.38 5.28
N ILE A 94 -0.20 5.48 4.11
CA ILE A 94 -1.65 5.53 3.93
C ILE A 94 -2.12 4.15 3.50
N TRP A 95 -3.06 3.56 4.24
CA TRP A 95 -3.73 2.34 3.86
C TRP A 95 -5.16 2.66 3.42
N VAL A 96 -5.49 2.32 2.18
CA VAL A 96 -6.82 2.46 1.59
C VAL A 96 -7.50 1.10 1.62
N ASN A 97 -8.48 0.93 2.51
CA ASN A 97 -9.20 -0.33 2.64
C ASN A 97 -10.61 -0.20 2.04
N PRO A 98 -10.98 -0.95 0.99
CA PRO A 98 -12.31 -0.85 0.39
C PRO A 98 -13.44 -1.39 1.28
N ARG A 99 -13.12 -2.14 2.35
CA ARG A 99 -14.12 -2.77 3.23
C ARG A 99 -14.47 -1.95 4.47
N THR A 100 -13.79 -0.83 4.74
CA THR A 100 -14.02 -0.02 5.96
C THR A 100 -15.36 0.71 5.99
N ALA A 101 -16.13 0.70 4.90
CA ALA A 101 -17.45 1.34 4.86
C ALA A 101 -18.54 0.58 5.63
N ALA A 102 -18.33 -0.71 5.93
CA ALA A 102 -19.27 -1.47 6.74
C ALA A 102 -19.23 -0.97 8.19
N SER A 103 -20.41 -0.67 8.77
CA SER A 103 -20.53 -0.21 10.16
C SER A 103 -20.01 -1.22 11.20
N SER A 104 -19.89 -2.49 10.80
CA SER A 104 -19.33 -3.59 11.58
C SER A 104 -17.88 -3.94 11.23
N TYR A 105 -17.20 -3.12 10.41
CA TYR A 105 -15.83 -3.40 10.00
C TYR A 105 -14.91 -3.52 11.22
N GLN A 106 -14.24 -4.66 11.30
CA GLN A 106 -13.14 -4.89 12.22
C GLN A 106 -11.97 -5.42 11.40
N PRO A 107 -10.72 -4.97 11.66
CA PRO A 107 -9.53 -5.41 10.95
C PRO A 107 -9.09 -6.80 11.44
N LEU A 108 -9.98 -7.80 11.39
CA LEU A 108 -9.77 -9.14 11.93
C LEU A 108 -8.97 -10.04 10.98
N VAL A 109 -8.87 -9.66 9.71
CA VAL A 109 -8.05 -10.40 8.74
C VAL A 109 -6.58 -10.23 9.12
N GLY A 110 -5.84 -11.34 9.16
CA GLY A 110 -4.51 -11.39 9.75
C GLY A 110 -3.53 -10.37 9.15
N GLY A 111 -3.56 -10.18 7.82
CA GLY A 111 -2.71 -9.20 7.14
C GLY A 111 -3.00 -7.76 7.56
N MET A 112 -4.28 -7.36 7.59
CA MET A 112 -4.67 -6.03 8.07
C MET A 112 -4.29 -5.83 9.54
N ALA A 113 -4.58 -6.80 10.41
CA ALA A 113 -4.26 -6.74 11.82
C ALA A 113 -2.76 -6.54 12.06
N ALA A 114 -1.92 -7.26 11.30
CA ALA A 114 -0.46 -7.17 11.38
C ALA A 114 0.09 -5.85 10.81
N ALA A 115 -0.56 -5.28 9.78
CA ALA A 115 -0.14 -4.01 9.18
C ALA A 115 -0.54 -2.78 10.01
N LEU A 116 -1.71 -2.83 10.66
CA LEU A 116 -2.37 -1.68 11.28
C LEU A 116 -1.50 -0.88 12.26
N PRO A 117 -0.66 -1.47 13.13
CA PRO A 117 0.19 -0.71 14.05
C PRO A 117 1.18 0.24 13.37
N TYR A 118 1.44 0.05 12.08
CA TYR A 118 2.44 0.78 11.30
C TYR A 118 1.81 1.68 10.22
N VAL A 119 0.48 1.72 10.14
CA VAL A 119 -0.27 2.61 9.24
C VAL A 119 -0.45 3.96 9.91
N ASP A 120 -0.11 5.03 9.21
CA ASP A 120 -0.27 6.41 9.71
C ASP A 120 -1.68 6.95 9.45
N THR A 121 -2.30 6.54 8.35
CA THR A 121 -3.67 6.93 8.02
C THR A 121 -4.40 5.78 7.35
N LEU A 122 -5.51 5.35 7.94
CA LEU A 122 -6.43 4.38 7.34
C LEU A 122 -7.59 5.16 6.74
N VAL A 123 -7.79 5.04 5.42
CA VAL A 123 -8.89 5.69 4.69
C VAL A 123 -9.75 4.64 4.00
N SER A 124 -10.99 5.03 3.72
CA SER A 124 -11.95 4.17 3.05
C SER A 124 -11.71 4.17 1.54
N GLY A 125 -11.81 2.99 0.90
CA GLY A 125 -11.64 2.81 -0.55
C GLY A 125 -12.90 2.40 -1.30
N HIS A 126 -14.07 2.59 -0.69
CA HIS A 126 -15.33 1.94 -1.10
C HIS A 126 -16.13 2.70 -2.17
N SER A 127 -15.74 3.92 -2.54
CA SER A 127 -16.47 4.74 -3.51
C SER A 127 -15.59 5.80 -4.16
N VAL A 128 -16.07 6.40 -5.26
CA VAL A 128 -15.41 7.54 -5.93
C VAL A 128 -15.29 8.73 -4.98
N ARG A 129 -16.29 8.96 -4.12
CA ARG A 129 -16.19 10.00 -3.09
C ARG A 129 -15.07 9.71 -2.09
N ALA A 130 -14.85 8.44 -1.75
CA ALA A 130 -13.74 8.04 -0.89
C ALA A 130 -12.37 8.28 -1.54
N LEU A 131 -12.29 8.42 -2.88
CA LEU A 131 -11.07 8.86 -3.55
C LEU A 131 -10.66 10.29 -3.14
N GLU A 132 -11.61 11.17 -2.84
CA GLU A 132 -11.31 12.52 -2.32
C GLU A 132 -10.58 12.43 -0.97
N GLU A 133 -11.02 11.52 -0.10
CA GLU A 133 -10.36 11.27 1.20
C GLU A 133 -8.92 10.76 1.01
N VAL A 134 -8.69 9.90 0.02
CA VAL A 134 -7.34 9.44 -0.35
C VAL A 134 -6.48 10.61 -0.82
N MET A 135 -7.00 11.44 -1.72
CA MET A 135 -6.27 12.61 -2.23
C MET A 135 -5.95 13.62 -1.12
N GLN A 136 -6.89 13.85 -0.20
CA GLN A 136 -6.67 14.72 0.95
C GLN A 136 -5.62 14.14 1.91
N ALA A 137 -5.65 12.82 2.16
CA ALA A 137 -4.65 12.14 2.97
C ALA A 137 -3.24 12.30 2.36
N ILE A 138 -3.11 12.18 1.03
CA ILE A 138 -1.84 12.38 0.32
C ILE A 138 -1.35 13.83 0.45
N SER A 139 -2.22 14.83 0.25
CA SER A 139 -1.85 16.25 0.41
C SER A 139 -1.36 16.54 1.82
N SER A 140 -2.12 16.11 2.84
CA SER A 140 -1.80 16.34 4.25
C SER A 140 -0.51 15.62 4.71
N ALA A 141 -0.16 14.51 4.07
CA ALA A 141 1.08 13.80 4.32
C ALA A 141 2.27 14.57 3.74
N THR A 142 2.10 15.19 2.58
CA THR A 142 3.14 15.95 1.88
C THR A 142 3.42 17.30 2.54
N GLU A 143 2.39 17.94 3.11
CA GLU A 143 2.51 19.23 3.81
C GLU A 143 3.23 19.13 5.17
N ARG A 144 3.28 17.95 5.79
CA ARG A 144 4.04 17.72 7.03
C ARG A 144 5.53 17.54 6.74
N SER A 145 6.38 18.43 7.25
CA SER A 145 7.85 18.26 7.36
C SER A 145 8.41 19.02 8.57
N PRO A 146 9.39 18.50 9.33
CA PRO A 146 9.44 17.22 10.03
C PRO A 146 9.52 17.42 11.57
N ALA A 147 8.69 16.72 12.33
CA ALA A 147 8.93 16.41 13.74
C ALA A 147 8.07 15.21 14.13
N ARG A 148 8.31 14.05 13.52
CA ARG A 148 7.74 12.81 14.06
C ARG A 148 8.59 12.47 15.28
N GLU A 149 8.08 12.78 16.47
CA GLU A 149 8.55 12.20 17.72
C GLU A 149 8.68 10.70 17.49
N ARG A 150 9.94 10.24 17.52
CA ARG A 150 10.25 8.83 17.38
C ARG A 150 9.53 8.14 18.53
N LYS A 151 8.55 7.28 18.22
CA LYS A 151 8.03 6.32 19.20
C LYS A 151 9.20 5.43 19.59
N SER A 152 9.88 5.80 20.68
CA SER A 152 10.88 4.97 21.35
C SER A 152 10.19 3.70 21.84
N ALA A 153 10.78 2.57 21.46
CA ALA A 153 10.57 1.30 22.13
C ALA A 153 11.17 1.35 23.53
#